data_AF-A0A0M9FYB3-F1
#
_entry.id   AF-A0A0M9FYB3-F1
#
_cell.length_a   1.000
_cell.length_b   1.000
_cell.length_c   1.000
_cell.angle_alpha   90.00
_cell.angle_beta   90.00
_cell.angle_gamma   90.00
#
_symmetry.space_group_name_H-M   'P 1'
#
loop_
_entity.id
_entity.type
_entity.pdbx_description
1 polymer ?
#
loop_
_entity_poly.entity_id
_entity_poly.type
_entity_poly.pdbx_seq_one_letter_code
_entity_poly.pdbx_strand_id
1 'polypeptide(L)'
;MKVLASFSGSTFGSKAEGKPTAADGSAEAADEQYKEAMRQHKKAMEKLRSCADSLTKALAGLAKSFQRFAAETRAPVVIQASGALVRGVEEVRDGTVLDALRQQISMSLSSRFRTTALEHAELEGSRKRKTKAGRALAEARSQCAKLRLRKDGDERCEMIYLAAAQRCDEQEIECSRLTAELEDARCEFTQNLGLRVYEDMTLVTTKLHELLSSLSYQYRKCEEHLKAHPVPGFVDVAALKRNEKEH
;
A
#
# COMPACT_ATOMS: atom_id res chain seq x y z
N MET A 1 9.55 17.88 -12.18
CA MET A 1 9.21 16.85 -11.16
C MET A 1 10.51 16.37 -10.54
N LYS A 2 10.79 16.79 -9.31
CA LYS A 2 11.97 16.41 -8.52
C LYS A 2 11.50 15.49 -7.39
N VAL A 3 12.41 14.59 -6.98
CA VAL A 3 12.33 13.62 -5.87
C VAL A 3 11.52 12.37 -6.26
N LEU A 4 12.09 11.18 -6.45
CA LEU A 4 12.96 10.41 -5.54
C LEU A 4 14.09 9.70 -6.28
N ALA A 5 15.33 10.06 -5.94
CA ALA A 5 16.51 9.24 -6.12
C ALA A 5 17.18 9.16 -4.74
N SER A 6 17.18 7.98 -4.12
CA SER A 6 18.14 7.56 -3.09
C SER A 6 17.76 6.17 -2.54
N PHE A 7 18.17 5.12 -3.25
CA PHE A 7 18.43 3.82 -2.64
C PHE A 7 19.81 3.38 -3.16
N SER A 8 20.84 3.94 -2.55
CA SER A 8 22.24 3.62 -2.84
C SER A 8 22.95 3.27 -1.54
N GLY A 9 23.37 2.00 -1.43
CA GLY A 9 24.58 1.57 -0.74
C GLY A 9 24.67 1.79 0.76
N SER A 10 24.60 0.71 1.53
CA SER A 10 25.47 0.58 2.71
C SER A 10 26.24 -0.73 2.62
N THR A 11 27.54 -0.57 2.46
CA THR A 11 28.58 -1.57 2.34
C THR A 11 28.76 -2.34 3.64
N PHE A 12 28.84 -3.66 3.52
CA PHE A 12 29.27 -4.60 4.54
C PHE A 12 30.68 -4.23 5.03
N GLY A 13 30.81 -3.83 6.28
CA GLY A 13 32.09 -3.52 6.94
C GLY A 13 32.23 -4.32 8.22
N SER A 14 33.08 -5.36 8.19
CA SER A 14 33.41 -6.19 9.34
C SER A 14 34.36 -5.48 10.31
N LYS A 15 34.01 -5.52 11.61
CA LYS A 15 34.84 -5.75 12.82
C LYS A 15 34.51 -4.79 13.97
N ALA A 16 34.03 -5.36 15.08
CA ALA A 16 34.60 -5.27 16.43
C ALA A 16 33.54 -5.61 17.50
N GLU A 17 33.94 -6.43 18.47
CA GLU A 17 33.16 -6.93 19.59
C GLU A 17 32.64 -5.79 20.50
N GLY A 18 31.38 -5.90 20.95
CA GLY A 18 30.86 -5.07 22.05
C GLY A 18 29.35 -4.81 22.04
N LYS A 19 28.66 -5.36 23.06
CA LYS A 19 27.29 -5.08 23.55
C LYS A 19 26.08 -5.47 22.66
N PRO A 20 25.28 -6.48 23.09
CA PRO A 20 23.98 -6.75 22.48
C PRO A 20 22.93 -5.80 23.07
N THR A 21 22.86 -4.56 22.58
CA THR A 21 21.77 -3.62 22.93
C THR A 21 21.24 -2.79 21.76
N ALA A 22 21.81 -2.92 20.56
CA ALA A 22 21.39 -2.12 19.40
C ALA A 22 20.34 -2.81 18.49
N ALA A 23 20.19 -4.13 18.58
CA ALA A 23 19.33 -4.89 17.67
C ALA A 23 17.82 -4.73 17.97
N ASP A 24 17.43 -4.63 19.25
CA ASP A 24 16.01 -4.50 19.63
C ASP A 24 15.41 -3.14 19.24
N GLY A 25 16.18 -2.04 19.33
CA GLY A 25 15.71 -0.70 18.90
C GLY A 25 15.53 -0.56 17.39
N SER A 26 16.28 -1.32 16.59
CA SER A 26 16.14 -1.38 15.13
C SER A 26 14.89 -2.15 14.69
N ALA A 27 14.59 -3.27 15.38
CA ALA A 27 13.40 -4.07 15.09
C ALA A 27 12.10 -3.35 15.49
N GLU A 28 12.11 -2.60 16.60
CA GLU A 28 10.98 -1.77 17.04
C GLU A 28 10.68 -0.62 16.09
N ALA A 29 11.71 0.06 15.62
CA ALA A 29 11.56 1.13 14.64
C ALA A 29 11.00 0.60 13.30
N ALA A 30 11.43 -0.60 12.88
CA ALA A 30 10.92 -1.23 11.66
C ALA A 30 9.44 -1.61 11.78
N ASP A 31 9.02 -2.19 12.91
CA ASP A 31 7.62 -2.58 13.15
C ASP A 31 6.65 -1.38 13.10
N GLU A 32 7.02 -0.27 13.74
CA GLU A 32 6.22 0.95 13.68
C GLU A 32 6.18 1.56 12.27
N GLN A 33 7.28 1.47 11.51
CA GLN A 33 7.29 1.86 10.10
C GLN A 33 6.34 1.00 9.26
N TYR A 34 6.25 -0.31 9.52
CA TYR A 34 5.35 -1.19 8.78
C TYR A 34 3.88 -0.92 9.11
N LYS A 35 3.54 -0.72 10.39
CA LYS A 35 2.19 -0.31 10.80
C LYS A 35 1.78 0.98 10.10
N GLU A 36 2.69 1.95 10.08
CA GLU A 36 2.44 3.23 9.42
C GLU A 36 2.30 3.07 7.90
N ALA A 37 3.15 2.28 7.25
CA ALA A 37 3.06 2.00 5.82
C ALA A 37 1.74 1.30 5.44
N MET A 38 1.31 0.29 6.20
CA MET A 38 0.01 -0.36 6.02
C MET A 38 -1.14 0.62 6.18
N ARG A 39 -1.09 1.47 7.22
CA ARG A 39 -2.10 2.50 7.47
C ARG A 39 -2.19 3.50 6.33
N GLN A 40 -1.05 3.96 5.82
CA GLN A 40 -0.98 4.87 4.69
C GLN A 40 -1.53 4.23 3.41
N HIS A 41 -1.15 2.99 3.11
CA HIS A 41 -1.67 2.24 1.95
C HIS A 41 -3.19 2.08 2.01
N LYS A 42 -3.72 1.63 3.16
CA LYS A 42 -5.17 1.52 3.37
C LYS A 42 -5.87 2.86 3.15
N LYS A 43 -5.36 3.93 3.76
CA LYS A 43 -5.93 5.28 3.62
C LYS A 43 -5.92 5.75 2.16
N ALA A 44 -4.84 5.47 1.42
CA ALA A 44 -4.76 5.80 0.00
C ALA A 44 -5.82 5.04 -0.82
N MET A 45 -6.00 3.75 -0.55
CA MET A 45 -7.01 2.93 -1.22
C MET A 45 -8.45 3.34 -0.87
N GLU A 46 -8.73 3.70 0.39
CA GLU A 46 -10.03 4.26 0.78
C GLU A 46 -10.31 5.59 0.08
N LYS A 47 -9.30 6.45 -0.06
CA LYS A 47 -9.42 7.70 -0.82
C LYS A 47 -9.70 7.42 -2.29
N LEU A 48 -9.01 6.46 -2.90
CA LEU A 48 -9.24 6.05 -4.29
C LEU A 48 -10.65 5.51 -4.49
N ARG A 49 -11.16 4.70 -3.55
CA ARG A 49 -12.56 4.24 -3.57
C ARG A 49 -13.54 5.41 -3.56
N SER A 50 -13.36 6.37 -2.64
CA SER A 50 -14.20 7.56 -2.56
C SER A 50 -14.14 8.41 -3.84
N CYS A 51 -12.96 8.52 -4.46
CA CYS A 51 -12.81 9.20 -5.74
C CYS A 51 -13.54 8.47 -6.86
N ALA A 52 -13.45 7.14 -6.94
CA ALA A 52 -14.16 6.34 -7.95
C ALA A 52 -15.70 6.46 -7.80
N ASP A 53 -16.21 6.42 -6.57
CA ASP A 53 -17.63 6.62 -6.29
C ASP A 53 -18.09 8.05 -6.65
N SER A 54 -17.24 9.05 -6.40
CA SER A 54 -17.51 10.45 -6.77
C SER A 54 -17.50 10.64 -8.29
N LEU A 55 -16.55 10.01 -8.99
CA LEU A 55 -16.48 10.01 -10.44
C LEU A 55 -17.73 9.38 -11.06
N THR A 56 -18.21 8.26 -10.50
CA THR A 56 -19.47 7.62 -10.93
C THR A 56 -20.64 8.61 -10.91
N LYS A 57 -20.78 9.36 -9.80
CA LYS A 57 -21.81 10.40 -9.66
C LYS A 57 -21.61 11.56 -10.63
N ALA A 58 -20.37 12.00 -10.82
CA ALA A 58 -20.02 13.08 -11.75
C ALA A 58 -20.36 12.71 -13.19
N LEU A 59 -20.04 11.49 -13.63
CA LEU A 59 -20.38 10.98 -14.96
C LEU A 59 -21.91 10.90 -15.15
N ALA A 60 -22.66 10.46 -14.14
CA ALA A 60 -24.12 10.49 -14.18
C ALA A 60 -24.69 11.91 -14.26
N GLY A 61 -24.10 12.86 -13.53
CA GLY A 61 -24.47 14.29 -13.62
C GLY A 61 -24.18 14.87 -15.01
N LEU A 62 -23.02 14.56 -15.57
CA LEU A 62 -22.61 14.98 -16.91
C LEU A 62 -23.59 14.48 -17.99
N ALA A 63 -23.92 13.19 -17.95
CA ALA A 63 -24.89 12.58 -18.85
C ALA A 63 -26.26 13.30 -18.77
N LYS A 64 -26.77 13.57 -17.55
CA LYS A 64 -28.02 14.32 -17.36
C LYS A 64 -27.96 15.74 -17.91
N SER A 65 -26.84 16.44 -17.72
CA SER A 65 -26.65 17.80 -18.25
C SER A 65 -26.68 17.82 -19.78
N PHE A 66 -26.02 16.88 -20.44
CA PHE A 66 -26.05 16.76 -21.90
C PHE A 66 -27.43 16.34 -22.43
N GLN A 67 -28.16 15.49 -21.70
CA GLN A 67 -29.55 15.16 -22.05
C GLN A 67 -30.46 16.39 -22.01
N ARG A 68 -30.34 17.24 -20.97
CA ARG A 68 -31.09 18.50 -20.87
C ARG A 68 -30.73 19.47 -21.99
N PHE A 69 -29.43 19.65 -22.23
CA PHE A 69 -28.94 20.50 -23.31
C PHE A 69 -29.45 20.05 -24.69
N ALA A 70 -29.47 18.73 -24.94
CA ALA A 70 -30.02 18.15 -26.16
C ALA A 70 -31.54 18.38 -26.30
N ALA A 71 -32.29 18.43 -25.20
CA ALA A 71 -33.72 18.71 -25.21
C ALA A 71 -34.06 20.18 -25.44
N GLU A 72 -33.19 21.10 -25.02
CA GLU A 72 -33.40 22.55 -25.11
C GLU A 72 -32.87 23.14 -26.43
N THR A 73 -31.86 22.53 -27.03
CA THR A 73 -31.28 23.00 -28.29
C THR A 73 -32.13 22.60 -29.51
N ARG A 74 -32.15 23.47 -30.52
CA ARG A 74 -32.80 23.19 -31.82
C ARG A 74 -31.81 22.75 -32.90
N ALA A 75 -30.51 22.74 -32.60
CA ALA A 75 -29.47 22.40 -33.56
C ALA A 75 -29.32 20.86 -33.66
N PRO A 76 -29.72 20.20 -34.76
CA PRO A 76 -29.76 18.73 -34.84
C PRO A 76 -28.40 18.07 -34.61
N VAL A 77 -27.33 18.71 -35.09
CA VAL A 77 -25.93 18.30 -34.83
C VAL A 77 -25.60 18.25 -33.35
N VAL A 78 -26.07 19.23 -32.58
CA VAL A 78 -25.78 19.32 -31.15
C VAL A 78 -26.56 18.26 -30.39
N ILE A 79 -27.80 17.98 -30.81
CA ILE A 79 -28.61 16.88 -30.27
C ILE A 79 -27.92 15.55 -30.50
N GLN A 80 -27.45 15.29 -31.73
CA GLN A 80 -26.77 14.04 -32.09
C GLN A 80 -25.43 13.88 -31.35
N ALA A 81 -24.60 14.93 -31.32
CA ALA A 81 -23.32 14.95 -30.61
C ALA A 81 -23.52 14.68 -29.10
N SER A 82 -24.46 15.40 -28.49
CA SER A 82 -24.77 15.27 -27.06
C SER A 82 -25.30 13.87 -26.75
N GLY A 83 -26.21 13.33 -27.56
CA GLY A 83 -26.75 11.98 -27.39
C GLY A 83 -25.68 10.89 -27.55
N ALA A 84 -24.74 11.05 -28.48
CA ALA A 84 -23.60 10.14 -28.64
C ALA A 84 -22.64 10.21 -27.43
N LEU A 85 -22.34 11.41 -26.94
CA LEU A 85 -21.49 11.60 -25.75
C LEU A 85 -22.15 11.04 -24.49
N VAL A 86 -23.46 11.22 -24.31
CA VAL A 86 -24.23 10.63 -23.21
C VAL A 86 -24.08 9.11 -23.22
N ARG A 87 -24.35 8.45 -24.35
CA ARG A 87 -24.18 6.99 -24.47
C ARG A 87 -22.75 6.56 -24.18
N GLY A 88 -21.75 7.27 -24.70
CA GLY A 88 -20.35 6.98 -24.44
C GLY A 88 -19.95 7.13 -22.97
N VAL A 89 -20.47 8.15 -22.28
CA VAL A 89 -20.26 8.37 -20.84
C VAL A 89 -20.95 7.28 -20.01
N GLU A 90 -22.16 6.88 -20.40
CA GLU A 90 -22.90 5.79 -19.76
C GLU A 90 -22.20 4.43 -19.99
N GLU A 91 -21.67 4.17 -21.18
CA GLU A 91 -20.84 2.99 -21.46
C GLU A 91 -19.59 2.94 -20.56
N VAL A 92 -18.96 4.08 -20.28
CA VAL A 92 -17.81 4.10 -19.37
C VAL A 92 -18.22 3.94 -17.90
N ARG A 93 -19.36 4.52 -17.51
CA ARG A 93 -19.88 4.48 -16.14
C ARG A 93 -20.44 3.09 -15.77
N ASP A 94 -21.28 2.55 -16.63
CA ASP A 94 -22.02 1.29 -16.42
C ASP A 94 -21.30 0.09 -17.06
N GLY A 95 -20.27 0.36 -17.86
CA GLY A 95 -19.46 -0.68 -18.46
C GLY A 95 -18.38 -1.19 -17.53
N THR A 96 -17.62 -2.14 -18.07
CA THR A 96 -16.66 -2.95 -17.30
C THR A 96 -15.47 -2.15 -16.78
N VAL A 97 -15.17 -0.98 -17.33
CA VAL A 97 -13.92 -0.26 -17.03
C VAL A 97 -13.95 0.39 -15.65
N LEU A 98 -15.01 1.14 -15.32
CA LEU A 98 -15.15 1.78 -14.00
C LEU A 98 -15.40 0.73 -12.91
N ASP A 99 -16.21 -0.28 -13.20
CA ASP A 99 -16.46 -1.38 -12.26
C ASP A 99 -15.21 -2.22 -12.03
N ALA A 100 -14.39 -2.49 -13.04
CA ALA A 100 -13.10 -3.15 -12.87
C ALA A 100 -12.17 -2.35 -11.95
N LEU A 101 -12.10 -1.02 -12.09
CA LEU A 101 -11.32 -0.18 -11.18
C LEU A 101 -11.83 -0.29 -9.73
N ARG A 102 -13.15 -0.20 -9.53
CA ARG A 102 -13.78 -0.32 -8.20
C ARG A 102 -13.55 -1.70 -7.60
N GLN A 103 -13.64 -2.75 -8.40
CA GLN A 103 -13.37 -4.13 -7.98
C GLN A 103 -11.90 -4.31 -7.55
N GLN A 104 -10.94 -3.78 -8.31
CA GLN A 104 -9.52 -3.85 -7.94
C GLN A 104 -9.25 -3.13 -6.61
N ILE A 105 -9.81 -1.93 -6.42
CA ILE A 105 -9.70 -1.19 -5.15
C ILE A 105 -10.32 -1.99 -4.00
N SER A 106 -11.50 -2.59 -4.23
CA SER A 106 -12.18 -3.41 -3.22
C SER A 106 -11.39 -4.67 -2.85
N MET A 107 -10.80 -5.35 -3.83
CA MET A 107 -9.96 -6.53 -3.60
C MET A 107 -8.72 -6.19 -2.77
N SER A 108 -8.06 -5.06 -3.07
CA SER A 108 -6.94 -4.57 -2.28
C SER A 108 -7.34 -4.29 -0.82
N LEU A 109 -8.44 -3.55 -0.60
CA LEU A 109 -8.93 -3.19 0.73
C LEU A 109 -9.45 -4.37 1.56
N SER A 110 -9.87 -5.47 0.92
CA SER A 110 -10.49 -6.62 1.59
C SER A 110 -9.50 -7.76 1.77
N SER A 111 -9.37 -8.64 0.78
CA SER A 111 -8.61 -9.89 0.90
C SER A 111 -7.12 -9.62 1.13
N ARG A 112 -6.49 -8.74 0.34
CA ARG A 112 -5.04 -8.49 0.42
C ARG A 112 -4.64 -7.77 1.70
N PHE A 113 -5.41 -6.75 2.11
CA PHE A 113 -5.15 -6.05 3.36
C PHE A 113 -5.38 -6.95 4.58
N ARG A 114 -6.41 -7.80 4.55
CA ARG A 114 -6.67 -8.76 5.64
C ARG A 114 -5.54 -9.76 5.81
N THR A 115 -5.01 -10.32 4.72
CA THR A 115 -3.87 -11.24 4.77
C THR A 115 -2.65 -10.54 5.39
N THR A 116 -2.34 -9.32 4.95
CA THR A 116 -1.22 -8.54 5.49
C THR A 116 -1.37 -8.26 6.99
N ALA A 117 -2.59 -7.95 7.45
CA ALA A 117 -2.86 -7.74 8.86
C ALA A 117 -2.68 -9.02 9.71
N LEU A 118 -3.03 -10.19 9.16
CA LEU A 118 -2.82 -11.48 9.83
C LEU A 118 -1.33 -11.83 9.94
N GLU A 119 -0.58 -11.63 8.87
CA GLU A 119 0.88 -11.86 8.87
C GLU A 119 1.59 -10.94 9.86
N HIS A 120 1.20 -9.67 9.91
CA HIS A 120 1.72 -8.73 10.90
C HIS A 120 1.37 -9.16 12.34
N ALA A 121 0.16 -9.67 12.57
CA ALA A 121 -0.21 -10.19 13.89
C ALA A 121 0.62 -11.40 14.31
N GLU A 122 0.97 -12.29 13.37
CA GLU A 122 1.86 -13.42 13.63
C GLU A 122 3.29 -12.96 13.93
N LEU A 123 3.80 -11.96 13.19
CA LEU A 123 5.11 -11.36 13.44
C LEU A 123 5.21 -10.77 14.86
N GLU A 124 4.18 -10.06 15.30
CA GLU A 124 4.05 -9.58 16.68
C GLU A 124 3.98 -10.73 17.71
N GLY A 125 3.34 -11.84 17.34
CA GLY A 125 3.35 -13.08 18.12
C GLY A 125 4.76 -13.66 18.29
N SER A 126 5.50 -13.81 17.19
CA SER A 126 6.91 -14.24 17.17
C SER A 126 7.80 -13.35 18.02
N ARG A 127 7.62 -12.03 17.91
CA ARG A 127 8.38 -11.06 18.72
C ARG A 127 8.13 -11.26 20.21
N LYS A 128 6.87 -11.40 20.63
CA LYS A 128 6.54 -11.67 22.05
C LYS A 128 7.17 -12.97 22.55
N ARG A 129 7.20 -14.02 21.72
CA ARG A 129 7.90 -15.29 22.04
C ARG A 129 9.39 -15.06 22.23
N LYS A 130 10.05 -14.36 21.30
CA LYS A 130 11.49 -14.00 21.40
C LYS A 130 11.80 -13.17 22.64
N THR A 131 11.00 -12.15 22.96
CA THR A 131 11.18 -11.35 24.18
C THR A 131 11.02 -12.18 25.45
N LYS A 132 10.07 -13.12 25.46
CA LYS A 132 9.89 -14.05 26.60
C LYS A 132 11.10 -14.96 26.78
N ALA A 133 11.62 -15.54 25.70
CA ALA A 133 12.83 -16.37 25.73
C ALA A 133 14.06 -15.57 26.18
N GLY A 134 14.22 -14.33 25.70
CA GLY A 134 15.30 -13.45 26.14
C GLY A 134 15.26 -13.14 27.64
N ARG A 135 14.07 -12.94 28.22
CA ARG A 135 13.90 -12.79 29.68
C ARG A 135 14.26 -14.07 30.44
N ALA A 136 13.84 -15.24 29.95
CA ALA A 136 14.15 -16.53 30.56
C ALA A 136 15.67 -16.80 30.54
N LEU A 137 16.34 -16.51 29.43
CA LEU A 137 17.79 -16.60 29.32
C LEU A 137 18.51 -15.64 30.29
N ALA A 138 18.05 -14.39 30.39
CA ALA A 138 18.62 -13.42 31.32
C ALA A 138 18.49 -13.89 32.79
N GLU A 139 17.34 -14.47 33.14
CA GLU A 139 17.11 -15.05 34.46
C GLU A 139 18.00 -16.26 34.72
N ALA A 140 18.08 -17.20 33.76
CA ALA A 140 18.94 -18.38 33.85
C ALA A 140 20.41 -17.98 34.04
N ARG A 141 20.91 -17.03 33.24
CA ARG A 141 22.27 -16.48 33.38
C ARG A 141 22.52 -15.86 34.75
N SER A 142 21.55 -15.13 35.29
CA SER A 142 21.65 -14.56 36.64
C SER A 142 21.73 -15.65 37.72
N GLN A 143 20.90 -16.69 37.63
CA GLN A 143 20.91 -17.82 38.57
C GLN A 143 22.21 -18.61 38.49
N CYS A 144 22.69 -18.92 37.28
CA CYS A 144 23.95 -19.63 37.07
C CYS A 144 25.15 -18.82 37.58
N ALA A 145 25.17 -17.48 37.36
CA ALA A 145 26.21 -16.61 37.89
C ALA A 145 26.26 -16.61 39.43
N LYS A 146 25.10 -16.62 40.11
CA LYS A 146 25.03 -16.72 41.58
C LYS A 146 25.56 -18.06 42.09
N LEU A 147 25.26 -19.15 41.40
CA LEU A 147 25.70 -20.51 41.77
C LEU A 147 27.20 -20.73 41.49
N ARG A 148 27.74 -20.10 40.44
CA ARG A 148 29.18 -20.16 40.10
C ARG A 148 30.07 -19.72 41.26
N LEU A 149 29.61 -18.79 42.09
CA LEU A 149 30.33 -18.28 43.26
C LEU A 149 30.36 -19.26 44.45
N ARG A 150 29.58 -20.35 44.40
CA ARG A 150 29.38 -21.30 45.50
C ARG A 150 29.80 -22.73 45.16
N LYS A 151 30.37 -22.96 43.96
CA LYS A 151 30.60 -24.31 43.43
C LYS A 151 31.79 -25.04 44.08
N ASP A 152 32.81 -24.32 44.56
CA ASP A 152 34.11 -24.90 44.92
C ASP A 152 34.19 -25.45 46.38
N GLY A 153 33.06 -25.84 46.98
CA GLY A 153 33.02 -26.23 48.40
C GLY A 153 32.25 -27.51 48.75
N ASP A 154 31.45 -28.06 47.84
CA ASP A 154 30.58 -29.24 48.08
C ASP A 154 30.16 -29.86 46.74
N GLU A 155 30.31 -31.18 46.56
CA GLU A 155 29.87 -31.93 45.36
C GLU A 155 28.39 -31.66 45.05
N ARG A 156 27.55 -31.48 46.07
CA ARG A 156 26.14 -31.14 45.89
C ARG A 156 25.95 -29.76 45.27
N CYS A 157 26.79 -28.79 45.64
CA CYS A 157 26.77 -27.44 45.06
C CYS A 157 27.28 -27.44 43.62
N GLU A 158 28.29 -28.27 43.32
CA GLU A 158 28.78 -28.47 41.95
C GLU A 158 27.70 -29.07 41.03
N MET A 159 26.99 -30.11 41.49
CA MET A 159 25.88 -30.71 40.74
C MET A 159 24.75 -29.71 40.44
N ILE A 160 24.40 -28.87 41.42
CA ILE A 160 23.37 -27.82 41.23
C ILE A 160 23.85 -26.76 40.22
N TYR A 161 25.13 -26.38 40.27
CA TYR A 161 25.72 -25.46 39.30
C TYR A 161 25.71 -26.04 37.89
N LEU A 162 26.14 -27.29 37.70
CA LEU A 162 26.15 -27.95 36.39
C LEU A 162 24.75 -28.03 35.78
N ALA A 163 23.73 -28.38 36.57
CA ALA A 163 22.34 -28.38 36.11
C ALA A 163 21.85 -26.98 35.70
N ALA A 164 22.27 -25.93 36.42
CA ALA A 164 21.94 -24.55 36.06
C ALA A 164 22.68 -24.08 34.79
N ALA A 165 23.93 -24.50 34.60
CA ALA A 165 24.71 -24.22 33.40
C ALA A 165 24.08 -24.87 32.16
N GLN A 166 23.70 -26.15 32.26
CA GLN A 166 22.99 -26.83 31.17
C GLN A 166 21.68 -26.13 30.80
N ARG A 167 20.90 -25.67 31.78
CA ARG A 167 19.67 -24.88 31.52
C ARG A 167 19.98 -23.55 30.83
N CYS A 168 21.08 -22.88 31.17
CA CYS A 168 21.49 -21.67 30.46
C CYS A 168 21.77 -21.96 28.98
N ASP A 169 22.50 -23.03 28.70
CA ASP A 169 22.83 -23.43 27.32
C ASP A 169 21.57 -23.74 26.52
N GLU A 170 20.62 -24.48 27.11
CA GLU A 170 19.31 -24.76 26.52
C GLU A 170 18.52 -23.47 26.20
N GLN A 171 18.49 -22.51 27.14
CA GLN A 171 17.83 -21.21 26.91
C GLN A 171 18.55 -20.35 25.87
N GLU A 172 19.87 -20.48 25.74
CA GLU A 172 20.67 -19.74 24.76
C GLU A 172 20.41 -20.26 23.35
N ILE A 173 20.35 -21.58 23.18
CA ILE A 173 19.96 -22.22 21.92
C ILE A 173 18.55 -21.79 21.52
N GLU A 174 17.59 -21.86 22.45
CA GLU A 174 16.19 -21.49 22.18
C GLU A 174 16.05 -20.00 21.82
N CYS A 175 16.73 -19.11 22.55
CA CYS A 175 16.72 -17.68 22.26
C CYS A 175 17.34 -17.38 20.88
N SER A 176 18.40 -18.10 20.51
CA SER A 176 19.05 -17.96 19.20
C SER A 176 18.13 -18.44 18.08
N ARG A 177 17.48 -19.60 18.25
CA ARG A 177 16.49 -20.15 17.31
C ARG A 177 15.34 -19.17 17.06
N LEU A 178 14.72 -18.66 18.12
CA LEU A 178 13.61 -17.71 18.02
C LEU A 178 14.02 -16.35 17.43
N THR A 179 15.29 -15.96 17.59
CA THR A 179 15.82 -14.75 16.96
C THR A 179 15.93 -14.93 15.45
N ALA A 180 16.50 -16.06 14.99
CA ALA A 180 16.57 -16.39 13.58
C ALA A 180 15.17 -16.50 12.94
N GLU A 181 14.23 -17.21 13.59
CA GLU A 181 12.85 -17.34 13.10
C GLU A 181 12.14 -15.99 12.98
N LEU A 182 12.37 -15.07 13.92
CA LEU A 182 11.80 -13.72 13.83
C LEU A 182 12.42 -12.91 12.68
N GLU A 183 13.72 -13.03 12.45
CA GLU A 183 14.40 -12.36 11.35
C GLU A 183 13.91 -12.87 9.99
N ASP A 184 13.77 -14.19 9.83
CA ASP A 184 13.23 -14.82 8.62
C ASP A 184 11.78 -14.38 8.37
N ALA A 185 10.92 -14.47 9.39
CA ALA A 185 9.52 -14.03 9.29
C ALA A 185 9.41 -12.54 8.93
N ARG A 186 10.32 -11.70 9.44
CA ARG A 186 10.35 -10.26 9.11
C ARG A 186 10.76 -10.02 7.67
N CYS A 187 11.77 -10.74 7.17
CA CYS A 187 12.19 -10.65 5.78
C CYS A 187 11.05 -11.07 4.84
N GLU A 188 10.39 -12.19 5.12
CA GLU A 188 9.24 -12.68 4.36
C GLU A 188 8.08 -11.68 4.38
N PHE A 189 7.69 -11.18 5.56
CA PHE A 189 6.64 -10.17 5.69
C PHE A 189 6.95 -8.91 4.87
N THR A 190 8.19 -8.41 4.95
CA THR A 190 8.60 -7.20 4.23
C THR A 190 8.50 -7.39 2.72
N GLN A 191 8.98 -8.53 2.22
CA GLN A 191 8.93 -8.86 0.81
C GLN A 191 7.47 -8.97 0.33
N ASN A 192 6.63 -9.68 1.10
CA ASN A 192 5.22 -9.86 0.77
C ASN A 192 4.44 -8.53 0.80
N LEU A 193 4.68 -7.66 1.78
CA LEU A 193 4.10 -6.33 1.83
C LEU A 193 4.49 -5.49 0.61
N GLY A 194 5.79 -5.46 0.29
CA GLY A 194 6.31 -4.72 -0.86
C GLY A 194 5.68 -5.17 -2.19
N LEU A 195 5.62 -6.50 -2.41
CA LEU A 195 4.99 -7.08 -3.59
C LEU A 195 3.52 -6.70 -3.71
N ARG A 196 2.74 -6.81 -2.61
CA ARG A 196 1.31 -6.47 -2.62
C ARG A 196 1.07 -4.99 -2.93
N VAL A 197 1.83 -4.10 -2.30
CA VAL A 197 1.70 -2.66 -2.56
C VAL A 197 2.04 -2.34 -4.02
N TYR A 198 3.09 -2.96 -4.57
CA TYR A 198 3.47 -2.79 -5.96
C TYR A 198 2.42 -3.32 -6.95
N GLU A 199 1.89 -4.51 -6.72
CA GLU A 199 0.82 -5.11 -7.53
C GLU A 199 -0.45 -4.26 -7.50
N ASP A 200 -0.86 -3.83 -6.30
CA ASP A 200 -1.99 -2.93 -6.10
C ASP A 200 -1.82 -1.63 -6.90
N MET A 201 -0.64 -1.01 -6.79
CA MET A 201 -0.35 0.23 -7.50
C MET A 201 -0.38 0.04 -9.03
N THR A 202 0.21 -1.03 -9.53
CA THR A 202 0.29 -1.32 -10.96
C THR A 202 -1.09 -1.62 -11.54
N LEU A 203 -1.87 -2.48 -10.88
CA LEU A 203 -3.22 -2.83 -11.32
C LEU A 203 -4.18 -1.64 -11.28
N VAL A 204 -4.18 -0.87 -10.18
CA VAL A 204 -5.02 0.32 -10.06
C VAL A 204 -4.63 1.38 -11.10
N THR A 205 -3.34 1.63 -11.29
CA THR A 205 -2.87 2.61 -12.29
C THR A 205 -3.26 2.21 -13.70
N THR A 206 -3.16 0.92 -14.02
CA THR A 206 -3.57 0.38 -15.33
C THR A 206 -5.06 0.60 -15.56
N LYS A 207 -5.92 0.25 -14.59
CA LYS A 207 -7.36 0.44 -14.70
C LYS A 207 -7.78 1.91 -14.73
N LEU A 208 -7.06 2.76 -14.00
CA LEU A 208 -7.25 4.20 -14.08
C LEU A 208 -6.89 4.74 -15.46
N HIS A 209 -5.78 4.29 -16.05
CA HIS A 209 -5.37 4.71 -17.39
C HIS A 209 -6.38 4.26 -18.47
N GLU A 210 -6.86 3.02 -18.39
CA GLU A 210 -7.94 2.52 -19.27
C GLU A 210 -9.17 3.43 -19.18
N LEU A 211 -9.62 3.73 -17.95
CA LEU A 211 -10.78 4.59 -17.70
C LEU A 211 -10.61 5.99 -18.30
N LEU A 212 -9.49 6.65 -18.03
CA LEU A 212 -9.21 8.00 -18.54
C LEU A 212 -9.08 8.02 -20.06
N SER A 213 -8.52 6.96 -20.65
CA SER A 213 -8.40 6.81 -22.10
C SER A 213 -9.78 6.65 -22.74
N SER A 214 -10.67 5.83 -22.16
CA SER A 214 -12.04 5.65 -22.63
C SER A 214 -12.83 6.97 -22.56
N LEU A 215 -12.76 7.71 -21.44
CA LEU A 215 -13.41 9.02 -21.34
C LEU A 215 -12.88 10.01 -22.37
N SER A 216 -11.55 10.07 -22.53
CA SER A 216 -10.90 10.95 -23.51
C SER A 216 -11.33 10.62 -24.95
N TYR A 217 -11.50 9.34 -25.25
CA TYR A 217 -11.97 8.89 -26.56
C TYR A 217 -13.41 9.36 -26.83
N GLN A 218 -14.32 9.19 -25.86
CA GLN A 218 -15.71 9.62 -26.01
C GLN A 218 -15.83 11.14 -26.21
N TYR A 219 -15.01 11.91 -25.48
CA TYR A 219 -14.93 13.36 -25.67
C TYR A 219 -14.43 13.74 -27.07
N ARG A 220 -13.31 13.14 -27.51
CA ARG A 220 -12.72 13.42 -28.83
C ARG A 220 -13.71 13.12 -29.96
N LYS A 221 -14.41 11.98 -29.88
CA LYS A 221 -15.44 11.60 -30.85
C LYS A 221 -16.57 12.63 -30.94
N CYS A 222 -16.99 13.20 -29.81
CA CYS A 222 -17.98 14.28 -29.77
C CYS A 222 -17.43 15.56 -30.42
N GLU A 223 -16.21 15.96 -30.07
CA GLU A 223 -15.55 17.14 -30.60
C GLU A 223 -15.36 17.08 -32.13
N GLU A 224 -14.88 15.93 -32.63
CA GLU A 224 -14.71 15.68 -34.06
C GLU A 224 -16.05 15.75 -34.82
N HIS A 225 -17.13 15.20 -34.24
CA HIS A 225 -18.45 15.27 -34.83
C HIS A 225 -18.98 16.71 -34.94
N LEU A 226 -18.77 17.53 -33.90
CA LEU A 226 -19.14 18.94 -33.92
C LEU A 226 -18.32 19.75 -34.95
N LYS A 227 -17.03 19.45 -35.09
CA LYS A 227 -16.16 20.10 -36.09
C LYS A 227 -16.52 19.72 -37.52
N ALA A 228 -16.92 18.48 -37.76
CA ALA A 228 -17.32 18.00 -39.09
C ALA A 228 -18.64 18.64 -39.58
N HIS A 229 -19.49 19.09 -38.67
CA HIS A 229 -20.79 19.66 -38.98
C HIS A 229 -21.01 20.99 -38.25
N PRO A 230 -20.34 22.08 -38.69
CA PRO A 230 -20.44 23.37 -38.02
C PRO A 230 -21.89 23.88 -38.02
N VAL A 231 -22.36 24.33 -36.85
CA VAL A 231 -23.71 24.88 -36.67
C VAL A 231 -23.67 26.37 -37.01
N PRO A 232 -24.43 26.85 -38.02
CA PRO A 232 -24.50 28.27 -38.34
C PRO A 232 -24.99 29.08 -37.13
N GLY A 233 -24.19 30.06 -36.68
CA GLY A 233 -24.53 30.91 -35.52
C GLY A 233 -23.94 30.48 -34.17
N PHE A 234 -23.29 29.30 -34.08
CA PHE A 234 -22.42 29.00 -32.93
C PHE A 234 -21.06 29.63 -33.18
N VAL A 235 -20.71 30.63 -32.38
CA VAL A 235 -19.43 31.33 -32.50
C VAL A 235 -18.28 30.36 -32.19
N ASP A 236 -17.28 30.32 -33.08
CA ASP A 236 -16.02 29.63 -32.80
C ASP A 236 -15.37 30.28 -31.56
N VAL A 237 -15.36 29.56 -30.45
CA VAL A 237 -14.77 30.02 -29.18
C VAL A 237 -13.27 30.28 -29.34
N ALA A 238 -12.60 29.63 -30.31
CA ALA A 238 -11.21 29.92 -30.66
C ALA A 238 -11.05 31.19 -31.51
N ALA A 239 -12.10 31.67 -32.19
CA ALA A 239 -12.13 32.97 -32.84
C ALA A 239 -12.43 34.09 -31.81
N LEU A 240 -13.30 33.85 -30.83
CA LEU A 240 -13.56 34.78 -29.73
C LEU A 240 -12.30 35.05 -28.88
N LYS A 241 -11.53 34.01 -28.53
CA LYS A 241 -10.27 34.16 -27.78
C LYS A 241 -9.13 34.82 -28.56
N ARG A 242 -9.20 34.84 -29.90
CA ARG A 242 -8.25 35.57 -30.74
C ARG A 242 -8.57 37.06 -30.76
N ASN A 243 -9.85 37.42 -30.80
CA ASN A 243 -10.29 38.82 -30.77
C ASN A 243 -10.09 39.49 -29.39
N GLU A 244 -10.09 38.74 -28.28
CA GLU A 244 -9.75 39.28 -26.95
C GLU A 244 -8.26 39.61 -26.75
N LYS A 245 -7.37 39.21 -27.68
CA LYS A 245 -5.93 39.56 -27.63
C LYS A 245 -5.54 40.69 -28.58
N GLU A 246 -6.45 41.13 -29.45
CA GLU A 246 -6.23 42.23 -30.40
C GLU A 246 -6.87 43.55 -29.94
N HIS A 247 -7.43 43.57 -28.72
CA HIS A 247 -7.88 44.76 -27.99
C HIS A 247 -7.23 44.82 -26.61
#